data_AF-A0A357HE04-F1
#
_entry.id   AF-A0A357HE04-F1
#
_cell.length_a   1.000
_cell.length_b   1.000
_cell.length_c   1.000
_cell.angle_alpha   90.00
_cell.angle_beta   90.00
_cell.angle_gamma   90.00
#
_symmetry.space_group_name_H-M   'P 1'
#
loop_
_entity.id
_entity.type
_entity.pdbx_description
1 polymer ?
#
loop_
_entity_poly.entity_id
_entity_poly.type
_entity_poly.pdbx_seq_one_letter_code
_entity_poly.pdbx_strand_id
1 'polypeptide(L)' 'MAKQTKYIFVLGGVISGLGKGIAAASIGYLLKSAGLKVSII' A
#
# COMPACT_ATOMS: atom_id res chain seq x y z
N MET A 1 -16.84 -17.10 6.35
CA MET A 1 -17.03 -15.64 6.50
C MET A 1 -16.39 -14.94 5.32
N ALA A 2 -17.14 -14.13 4.56
CA ALA A 2 -16.57 -13.34 3.47
C ALA A 2 -15.65 -12.27 4.06
N LYS A 3 -14.35 -12.33 3.75
CA LYS A 3 -13.36 -11.34 4.21
C LYS A 3 -13.49 -10.10 3.35
N GLN A 4 -13.90 -8.98 3.96
CA GLN A 4 -13.98 -7.68 3.28
C GLN A 4 -12.58 -7.20 2.87
N THR A 5 -12.47 -6.66 1.65
CA THR A 5 -11.23 -6.05 1.16
C THR A 5 -10.98 -4.74 1.90
N LYS A 6 -9.77 -4.58 2.44
CA LYS A 6 -9.35 -3.34 3.10
C LYS A 6 -8.61 -2.45 2.10
N TYR A 7 -8.95 -1.16 2.08
CA TYR A 7 -8.32 -0.16 1.23
C TYR A 7 -7.43 0.75 2.07
N ILE A 8 -6.22 1.05 1.56
CA ILE A 8 -5.26 1.96 2.18
C ILE A 8 -4.99 3.08 1.18
N PHE A 9 -5.26 4.32 1.56
CA PHE A 9 -5.01 5.49 0.72
C PHE A 9 -3.68 6.13 1.12
N VAL A 10 -2.72 6.14 0.18
CA VAL A 10 -1.43 6.79 0.38
C VAL A 10 -1.51 8.20 -0.20
N LEU A 11 -1.71 9.18 0.67
CA LEU A 11 -1.74 10.60 0.33
C LEU A 11 -0.36 11.23 0.56
N GLY A 12 -0.14 12.40 -0.02
CA GLY A 12 1.12 13.12 0.08
C GLY A 12 0.97 14.62 0.11
N GLY A 13 1.57 15.27 1.09
CA GLY A 13 1.63 16.73 1.19
C GLY A 13 3.01 17.31 0.90
N VAL A 14 3.06 18.65 0.83
CA VAL A 14 4.26 19.49 0.74
C VAL A 14 4.93 19.49 -0.65
N ILE A 15 5.65 18.43 -1.01
CA ILE A 15 6.47 18.40 -2.25
C ILE A 15 6.24 17.08 -3.01
N SER A 16 6.16 17.16 -4.34
CA SER A 16 6.16 15.99 -5.23
C SER A 16 7.56 15.39 -5.32
N GLY A 17 7.66 14.05 -5.38
CA GLY A 17 8.96 13.35 -5.50
C GLY A 17 9.54 12.74 -4.22
N LEU A 18 8.88 12.89 -3.05
CA LEU A 18 9.32 12.30 -1.76
C LEU A 18 9.32 10.75 -1.69
N GLY A 19 9.05 10.05 -2.79
CA GLY A 19 9.05 8.58 -2.79
C GLY A 19 7.77 7.92 -2.27
N LYS A 20 6.61 8.59 -2.39
CA LYS A 20 5.31 8.02 -1.99
C LYS A 20 4.98 6.70 -2.68
N GLY A 21 5.34 6.57 -3.97
CA GLY A 21 5.21 5.32 -4.71
C GLY A 21 6.11 4.21 -4.15
N ILE A 22 7.34 4.55 -3.77
CA ILE A 22 8.28 3.60 -3.15
C ILE A 22 7.74 3.16 -1.79
N ALA A 23 7.27 4.09 -0.96
CA ALA A 23 6.66 3.78 0.33
C ALA A 23 5.43 2.85 0.18
N ALA A 24 4.53 3.15 -0.77
CA ALA A 24 3.39 2.30 -1.07
C ALA A 24 3.80 0.90 -1.54
N ALA A 25 4.81 0.80 -2.41
CA ALA A 25 5.36 -0.47 -2.89
C ALA A 25 6.00 -1.30 -1.77
N SER A 26 6.79 -0.69 -0.89
CA SER A 26 7.39 -1.34 0.27
C SER A 26 6.34 -1.87 1.24
N ILE A 27 5.28 -1.08 1.52
CA ILE A 27 4.16 -1.54 2.36
C ILE A 27 3.44 -2.73 1.72
N GLY A 28 3.15 -2.67 0.41
CA GLY A 28 2.52 -3.79 -0.28
C GLY A 28 3.38 -5.06 -0.29
N TYR A 29 4.70 -4.92 -0.41
CA TYR A 29 5.64 -6.04 -0.29
C TYR A 29 5.58 -6.69 1.10
N LEU A 30 5.61 -5.89 2.18
CA LEU A 30 5.51 -6.41 3.55
C LEU A 30 4.18 -7.14 3.79
N LEU A 31 3.06 -6.56 3.32
CA LEU A 31 1.75 -7.18 3.45
C LEU A 31 1.67 -8.49 2.63
N LYS A 32 2.28 -8.54 1.45
CA LYS A 32 2.39 -9.76 0.65
C LYS A 32 3.24 -10.83 1.36
N SER A 33 4.36 -10.44 1.96
CA SER A 33 5.21 -11.33 2.77
C SER A 33 4.51 -11.84 4.03
N ALA A 34 3.55 -11.09 4.58
CA ALA A 34 2.67 -11.53 5.66
C ALA A 34 1.53 -12.48 5.20
N GLY A 35 1.56 -12.94 3.94
CA GLY A 35 0.57 -13.87 3.38
C GLY A 35 -0.77 -13.24 2.98
N LEU A 36 -0.83 -11.91 2.89
CA LEU A 36 -2.04 -11.21 2.44
C LEU A 36 -2.05 -11.05 0.92
N LYS A 37 -3.24 -11.18 0.31
CA LYS A 37 -3.45 -10.82 -1.09
C LYS A 37 -3.61 -9.31 -1.20
N VAL A 38 -2.63 -8.65 -1.81
CA VAL A 38 -2.54 -7.18 -1.91
C VAL A 38 -2.44 -6.79 -3.37
N SER A 39 -3.09 -5.68 -3.72
CA SER A 39 -2.96 -5.01 -5.01
C SER A 39 -2.71 -3.53 -4.75
N ILE A 40 -1.74 -2.97 -5.47
CA ILE A 40 -1.45 -1.52 -5.49
C ILE A 40 -1.93 -1.03 -6.85
N ILE A 41 -2.66 0.09 -6.85
CA ILE A 41 -3.25 0.73 -8.03
C ILE A 41 -2.79 2.19 -8.05
#